data_AF-A0A2T5HY04-F1
#
_entry.id   AF-A0A2T5HY04-F1
#
_cell.length_a   1.000
_cell.length_b   1.000
_cell.length_c   1.000
_cell.angle_alpha   90.00
_cell.angle_beta   90.00
_cell.angle_gamma   90.00
#
_symmetry.space_group_name_H-M   'P 1'
#
loop_
_entity.id
_entity.type
_entity.pdbx_description
1 polymer ?
#
loop_
_entity_poly.entity_id
_entity_poly.type
_entity_poly.pdbx_seq_one_letter_code
_entity_poly.pdbx_strand_id
1 'polypeptide(L)'
;MEMKTYIEMGEKLAGSQIELAKILDIKPNYLSMVKSHQRGLPDALCLQLADFISVDRLEVIAASNLITEKDEKKRKLFESCFTKAATVAAAALIFAGSSMTSSPAHAQHQKTGVSSICIM
;
A
#
# COMPACT_ATOMS: atom_id res chain seq x y z
N MET A 1 0.68 -11.81 8.98
CA MET A 1 1.86 -11.06 8.51
C MET A 1 2.84 -10.96 9.67
N GLU A 2 4.16 -11.06 9.43
CA GLU A 2 5.16 -11.06 10.52
C GLU A 2 5.83 -9.70 10.68
N MET A 3 6.28 -9.39 11.90
CA MET A 3 6.98 -8.12 12.19
C MET A 3 8.25 -7.96 11.35
N LYS A 4 8.95 -9.07 11.08
CA LYS A 4 10.12 -9.10 10.21
C LYS A 4 9.81 -8.54 8.82
N THR A 5 8.67 -8.89 8.25
CA THR A 5 8.24 -8.40 6.93
C THR A 5 8.07 -6.88 6.93
N TYR A 6 7.42 -6.29 7.95
CA TYR A 6 7.27 -4.84 8.02
C TYR A 6 8.62 -4.11 8.14
N ILE A 7 9.55 -4.67 8.90
CA ILE A 7 10.92 -4.13 8.99
C ILE A 7 11.61 -4.21 7.64
N GLU A 8 11.57 -5.35 6.95
CA GLU A 8 12.21 -5.53 5.62
C GLU A 8 11.62 -4.59 4.56
N MET A 9 10.32 -4.29 4.60
CA MET A 9 9.72 -3.26 3.73
C MET A 9 10.28 -1.87 4.05
N GLY A 10 10.41 -1.54 5.34
CA GLY A 10 11.04 -0.29 5.77
C GLY A 10 12.50 -0.20 5.35
N GLU A 11 13.26 -1.29 5.45
CA GLU A 11 14.66 -1.36 5.02
C GLU A 11 14.79 -1.14 3.51
N LYS A 12 13.88 -1.73 2.73
CA LYS A 12 13.84 -1.54 1.28
C LYS A 12 13.54 -0.09 0.90
N LEU A 13 12.62 0.59 1.60
CA LEU A 13 12.28 2.00 1.34
C LEU A 13 13.37 2.96 1.83
N ALA A 14 13.98 2.69 2.98
CA ALA A 14 15.07 3.51 3.53
C ALA A 14 16.42 3.27 2.84
N GLY A 15 16.58 2.15 2.13
CA GLY A 15 17.79 1.72 1.45
C GLY A 15 18.72 0.82 2.28
N SER A 16 18.59 0.82 3.61
CA SER A 16 19.27 -0.15 4.48
C SER A 16 18.65 -0.20 5.89
N GLN A 17 19.02 -1.22 6.67
CA GLN A 17 18.68 -1.30 8.10
C GLN A 17 19.27 -0.14 8.92
N ILE A 18 20.43 0.38 8.53
CA ILE A 18 21.06 1.51 9.23
C ILE A 18 20.25 2.78 9.00
N GLU A 19 19.82 3.03 7.77
CA GLU A 19 19.00 4.21 7.45
C GLU A 19 17.61 4.12 8.07
N LEU A 20 16.96 2.95 8.05
CA LEU A 20 15.68 2.75 8.74
C LEU A 20 15.82 3.02 10.24
N ALA A 21 16.89 2.53 10.87
CA ALA A 21 17.13 2.76 12.29
C ALA A 21 17.32 4.24 12.63
N LYS A 22 17.96 5.02 11.76
CA LYS A 22 18.07 6.48 11.91
C LYS A 22 16.70 7.17 11.81
N ILE A 23 15.87 6.76 10.84
CA ILE A 23 14.50 7.30 10.67
C ILE A 23 13.66 7.05 11.92
N LEU A 24 13.80 5.88 12.53
CA LEU A 24 13.08 5.48 13.74
C LEU A 24 13.78 5.91 15.05
N ASP A 25 14.88 6.68 14.96
CA ASP A 25 15.68 7.14 16.10
C ASP A 25 16.10 6.02 17.09
N ILE A 26 16.56 4.89 16.55
CA ILE A 26 17.03 3.73 17.33
C ILE A 26 18.37 3.19 16.84
N LYS A 27 18.99 2.33 17.65
CA LYS A 27 20.21 1.61 17.26
C LYS A 27 19.87 0.52 16.22
N PRO A 28 20.68 0.31 15.16
CA PRO A 28 20.43 -0.72 14.17
C PRO A 28 20.28 -2.13 14.75
N ASN A 29 21.03 -2.48 15.79
CA ASN A 29 20.91 -3.78 16.46
C ASN A 29 19.52 -4.04 17.06
N TYR A 30 18.79 -2.97 17.42
CA TYR A 30 17.42 -3.10 17.92
C TYR A 30 16.52 -3.75 16.88
N LEU A 31 16.61 -3.33 15.61
CA LEU A 31 15.85 -3.93 14.50
C LEU A 31 16.23 -5.41 14.29
N SER A 32 17.52 -5.76 14.41
CA SER A 32 17.98 -7.16 14.35
C SER A 32 17.35 -8.02 15.46
N MET A 33 17.27 -7.50 16.69
CA MET A 33 16.64 -8.20 17.82
C MET A 33 15.14 -8.39 17.60
N VAL A 34 14.45 -7.41 17.00
CA VAL A 34 13.02 -7.55 16.67
C VAL A 34 12.82 -8.59 15.56
N LYS A 35 13.60 -8.55 14.48
CA LYS A 35 13.53 -9.54 13.38
C LYS A 35 13.83 -10.97 13.83
N SER A 36 14.64 -11.12 14.88
CA SER A 36 14.96 -12.42 15.49
C SER A 36 14.03 -12.81 16.64
N HIS A 37 12.90 -12.11 16.80
CA HIS A 37 11.87 -12.40 17.81
C HIS A 37 12.36 -12.33 19.27
N GLN A 38 13.48 -11.64 19.52
CA GLN A 38 14.00 -11.46 20.88
C GLN A 38 13.22 -10.41 21.67
N ARG A 39 12.57 -9.45 20.99
CA ARG A 39 11.78 -8.39 21.60
C ARG A 39 10.77 -7.78 20.60
N GLY A 40 9.71 -7.20 21.14
CA GLY A 40 8.79 -6.34 20.37
C GLY A 40 9.39 -4.96 20.05
N LEU A 41 8.84 -4.34 19.02
CA LEU A 41 8.99 -2.93 18.72
C LEU A 41 7.92 -2.12 19.50
N PRO A 42 8.28 -1.04 20.24
CA PRO A 42 7.33 -0.21 20.97
C PRO A 42 6.29 0.41 20.04
N ASP A 43 5.06 0.57 20.54
CA ASP A 43 3.92 1.04 19.73
C ASP A 43 4.20 2.35 18.98
N ALA A 44 4.86 3.32 19.61
CA ALA A 44 5.24 4.58 18.96
C ALA A 44 6.13 4.35 17.71
N LEU A 45 7.06 3.41 17.78
CA LEU A 45 7.92 3.04 16.65
C LEU A 45 7.17 2.17 15.64
N CYS A 46 6.20 1.36 16.06
CA CYS A 46 5.29 0.67 15.14
C CYS A 46 4.45 1.67 14.33
N LEU A 47 3.94 2.73 14.95
CA LEU A 47 3.21 3.80 14.26
C LEU A 47 4.08 4.51 13.23
N GLN A 48 5.30 4.90 13.62
CA GLN A 48 6.26 5.51 12.70
C GLN A 48 6.62 4.59 11.53
N LEU A 49 6.90 3.31 11.81
CA LEU A 49 7.21 2.33 10.78
C LEU A 49 6.02 2.14 9.83
N ALA A 50 4.79 2.03 10.36
CA ALA A 50 3.58 1.87 9.56
C ALA A 50 3.34 3.06 8.63
N ASP A 51 3.48 4.28 9.14
CA ASP A 51 3.35 5.51 8.37
C ASP A 51 4.44 5.59 7.28
N PHE A 52 5.68 5.24 7.63
CA PHE A 52 6.81 5.25 6.70
C PHE A 52 6.63 4.28 5.54
N ILE A 53 6.06 3.09 5.79
CA ILE A 53 5.84 2.06 4.77
C ILE A 53 4.42 2.04 4.20
N SER A 54 3.58 3.02 4.59
CA SER A 54 2.19 3.19 4.12
C SER A 54 1.31 1.94 4.29
N VAL A 55 1.36 1.32 5.47
CA VAL A 55 0.48 0.19 5.84
C VAL A 55 -0.37 0.50 7.06
N ASP A 56 -1.32 -0.37 7.36
CA ASP A 56 -2.19 -0.21 8.52
C ASP A 56 -1.40 -0.28 9.84
N ARG A 57 -1.56 0.77 10.65
CA ARG A 57 -0.90 0.93 11.96
C ARG A 57 -1.22 -0.21 12.93
N LEU A 58 -2.46 -0.68 12.95
CA LEU A 58 -2.91 -1.75 13.83
C LEU A 58 -2.23 -3.08 13.48
N GLU A 59 -2.01 -3.34 12.19
CA GLU A 59 -1.31 -4.56 11.77
C GLU A 59 0.15 -4.60 12.27
N VAL A 60 0.87 -3.48 12.19
CA VAL A 60 2.27 -3.39 12.65
C VAL A 60 2.35 -3.53 14.18
N ILE A 61 1.43 -2.92 14.92
CA ILE A 61 1.32 -3.07 16.37
C ILE A 61 1.00 -4.53 16.75
N ALA A 62 0.01 -5.13 16.08
CA ALA A 62 -0.37 -6.52 16.32
C ALA A 62 0.79 -7.49 16.06
N ALA A 63 1.51 -7.29 14.95
CA ALA A 63 2.68 -8.10 14.61
C ALA A 63 3.80 -7.98 15.66
N SER A 64 4.03 -6.77 16.19
CA SER A 64 5.03 -6.55 17.25
C SER A 64 4.65 -7.25 18.55
N ASN A 65 3.39 -7.11 18.98
CA ASN A 65 2.92 -7.72 20.23
C ASN A 65 2.93 -9.25 20.17
N LEU A 66 2.64 -9.83 19.00
CA LEU A 66 2.69 -11.28 18.79
C LEU A 66 4.07 -11.91 19.03
N ILE A 67 5.17 -11.14 18.94
CA ILE A 67 6.52 -11.66 19.22
C ILE A 67 6.65 -12.15 20.67
N THR A 68 6.04 -11.42 21.62
CA THR A 68 6.27 -11.64 23.06
C THR A 68 5.05 -12.16 23.80
N GLU A 69 3.87 -12.09 23.19
CA GLU A 69 2.63 -12.54 23.82
C GLU A 69 2.54 -14.06 23.88
N LYS A 70 2.26 -14.58 25.07
CA LYS A 70 2.17 -16.02 25.35
C LYS A 70 0.74 -16.46 25.61
N ASP A 71 -0.15 -15.53 25.97
CA ASP A 71 -1.55 -15.83 26.21
C ASP A 71 -2.28 -16.07 24.89
N GLU A 72 -2.78 -17.29 24.72
CA GLU A 72 -3.46 -17.75 23.51
C GLU A 72 -4.69 -16.88 23.14
N LYS A 73 -5.43 -16.35 24.13
CA LYS A 73 -6.60 -15.50 23.86
C LYS A 73 -6.18 -14.16 23.30
N LYS A 74 -5.13 -13.55 23.87
CA LYS A 74 -4.57 -12.29 23.35
C LYS A 74 -3.90 -12.47 22.00
N ARG A 75 -3.19 -13.59 21.78
CA ARG A 75 -2.64 -13.93 20.46
C ARG A 75 -3.74 -13.97 19.40
N LYS A 76 -4.86 -14.64 19.66
CA LYS A 76 -6.02 -14.67 18.76
C LYS A 76 -6.60 -13.28 18.50
N LEU A 77 -6.61 -12.39 19.50
CA LEU A 77 -7.04 -11.00 19.34
C LEU A 77 -6.13 -10.27 18.33
N PHE A 78 -4.81 -10.36 18.49
CA PHE A 78 -3.86 -9.73 17.56
C PHE A 78 -3.87 -10.37 16.17
N GLU A 79 -3.99 -11.70 16.08
CA GLU A 79 -4.12 -12.41 14.81
C GLU A 79 -5.37 -11.96 14.03
N SER A 80 -6.45 -11.58 14.73
CA SER A 80 -7.66 -11.03 14.09
C SER A 80 -7.48 -9.65 13.45
N CYS A 81 -6.38 -8.94 13.74
CA CYS A 81 -6.08 -7.65 13.12
C CYS A 81 -5.69 -7.78 11.64
N PHE A 82 -5.15 -8.92 11.21
CA PHE A 82 -4.67 -9.12 9.82
C PHE A 82 -5.77 -9.48 8.81
N THR A 83 -6.99 -9.78 9.26
CA THR A 83 -8.09 -10.19 8.36
C THR A 83 -8.96 -9.03 7.89
N LYS A 84 -8.82 -7.83 8.48
CA LYS A 84 -9.76 -6.71 8.27
C LYS A 84 -9.39 -5.76 7.13
N ALA A 85 -8.15 -5.76 6.64
CA ALA A 85 -7.67 -4.78 5.66
C ALA A 85 -8.28 -4.92 4.24
N ALA A 86 -9.04 -5.97 3.94
CA ALA A 86 -9.55 -6.24 2.59
C ALA A 86 -10.88 -5.55 2.21
N THR A 87 -11.48 -4.68 3.03
CA THR A 87 -12.87 -4.22 2.81
C THR A 87 -13.07 -2.81 2.25
N VAL A 88 -12.03 -2.04 1.94
CA VAL A 88 -12.19 -0.66 1.42
C VAL A 88 -11.67 -0.52 -0.02
N ALA A 89 -12.29 -1.22 -0.98
CA ALA A 89 -12.00 -1.00 -2.42
C ALA A 89 -13.14 -1.34 -3.39
N ALA A 90 -14.39 -1.49 -2.94
CA ALA A 90 -15.49 -2.00 -3.80
C ALA A 90 -16.68 -1.03 -4.01
N ALA A 91 -16.48 0.29 -3.89
CA ALA A 91 -17.59 1.25 -4.04
C ALA A 91 -17.40 2.35 -5.10
N ALA A 92 -16.38 2.28 -5.97
CA ALA A 92 -16.01 3.41 -6.84
C ALA A 92 -16.15 3.19 -8.37
N LEU A 93 -16.85 2.17 -8.87
CA LEU A 93 -16.89 1.89 -10.32
C LEU A 93 -18.27 1.49 -10.88
N ILE A 94 -19.33 2.27 -10.69
CA ILE A 94 -20.52 2.18 -11.57
C ILE A 94 -21.14 3.56 -11.80
N PHE A 95 -20.40 4.51 -12.39
CA PHE A 95 -20.99 5.71 -13.00
C PHE A 95 -20.09 6.28 -14.10
N ALA A 96 -20.06 5.63 -15.27
CA ALA A 96 -19.66 6.17 -16.57
C ALA A 96 -20.04 5.10 -17.62
N GLY A 97 -21.11 5.24 -18.41
CA GLY A 97 -21.20 6.17 -19.52
C GLY A 97 -21.47 5.35 -20.80
N SER A 98 -22.75 5.05 -21.06
CA SER A 98 -23.19 4.37 -22.28
C SER A 98 -23.20 5.33 -23.46
N SER A 99 -22.18 5.27 -24.31
CA SER A 99 -22.10 5.90 -25.63
C SER A 99 -20.75 5.46 -26.24
N MET A 100 -20.59 4.85 -27.42
CA MET A 100 -21.25 5.06 -28.70
C MET A 100 -21.13 3.82 -29.60
N THR A 101 -22.09 3.68 -30.51
CA THR A 101 -22.12 2.75 -31.64
C THR A 101 -20.96 3.00 -32.62
N SER A 102 -20.28 1.93 -33.06
CA SER A 102 -19.33 1.99 -34.17
C SER A 102 -19.75 1.01 -35.27
N SER A 103 -20.17 1.51 -36.42
CA SER A 103 -20.18 0.77 -37.68
C SER A 103 -19.41 1.57 -38.72
N PRO A 104 -18.29 1.06 -39.25
CA PRO A 104 -17.69 1.60 -40.45
C PRO A 104 -18.19 0.79 -41.65
N ALA A 105 -19.10 1.37 -42.45
CA ALA A 105 -19.38 0.87 -43.79
C ALA A 105 -18.68 1.77 -44.81
N HIS A 106 -17.60 1.27 -45.41
CA HIS A 106 -17.02 1.83 -46.62
C HIS A 106 -18.02 1.71 -47.78
N ALA A 107 -18.34 2.82 -48.45
CA ALA A 107 -18.57 2.84 -49.91
C ALA A 107 -18.70 4.28 -50.45
N GLN A 108 -17.65 4.70 -51.16
CA GLN A 108 -17.64 5.34 -52.47
C GLN A 108 -18.40 6.66 -52.75
N HIS A 109 -17.62 7.55 -53.37
CA HIS A 109 -17.90 8.28 -54.61
C HIS A 109 -18.15 9.80 -54.54
N GLN A 110 -17.11 10.53 -54.97
CA GLN A 110 -17.11 11.62 -55.97
C GLN A 110 -18.30 12.62 -55.96
N LYS A 111 -18.02 13.92 -55.84
CA LYS A 111 -17.65 14.83 -56.97
C LYS A 111 -17.52 16.30 -56.49
N THR A 112 -16.40 16.90 -56.90
CA THR A 112 -16.21 18.25 -57.50
C THR A 112 -16.99 19.49 -57.01
N GLY A 113 -16.25 20.58 -56.80
CA GLY A 113 -16.73 21.97 -57.01
C GLY A 113 -16.18 22.96 -55.98
N VAL A 114 -14.99 23.55 -56.20
CA VAL A 114 -14.77 24.97 -56.61
C VAL A 114 -15.26 25.98 -55.54
N SER A 115 -14.35 26.51 -54.70
CA SER A 115 -13.61 27.79 -54.85
C SER A 115 -14.34 28.98 -54.22
N SER A 116 -13.74 29.61 -53.20
CA SER A 116 -13.05 30.90 -53.34
C SER A 116 -12.69 31.47 -51.97
N ILE A 117 -11.43 31.89 -51.84
CA ILE A 117 -10.86 32.68 -50.74
C ILE A 117 -10.73 34.14 -51.22
N CYS A 118 -10.61 35.06 -50.24
CA CYS A 118 -10.39 36.53 -50.27
C CYS A 118 -11.71 37.33 -50.17
N ILE A 119 -12.03 38.03 -49.07
CA ILE A 119 -11.31 39.08 -48.29
C ILE A 119 -10.87 40.25 -49.18
N MET A 120 -11.43 41.41 -48.81
CA MET A 120 -11.34 42.79 -49.31
C MET A 120 -10.08 43.19 -50.08
#